data_AF-A0A534FD18-F1
#
_entry.id   AF-A0A534FD18-F1
#
_cell.length_a   1.000
_cell.length_b   1.000
_cell.length_c   1.000
_cell.angle_alpha   90.00
_cell.angle_beta   90.00
_cell.angle_gamma   90.00
#
_symmetry.space_group_name_H-M   'P 1'
#
loop_
_entity.id
_entity.type
_entity.pdbx_description
1 polymer ?
#
loop_
_entity_poly.entity_id
_entity_poly.type
_entity_poly.pdbx_seq_one_letter_code
_entity_poly.pdbx_strand_id
1 'polypeptide(L)' 'MTAVLVIAGSDSSGGAGLVRDVRTLTRLGSHALCAVTAVTAQSDSEVRAVHPMPPDLVRAQIAAAFATRRV' A
#
# COMPACT_ATOMS: atom_id res chain seq x y z
N MET A 1 -18.63 -2.30 5.90
CA MET A 1 -17.77 -2.30 4.69
C MET A 1 -16.74 -3.41 4.83
N THR A 2 -16.40 -4.13 3.76
CA THR A 2 -15.33 -5.13 3.81
C THR A 2 -13.98 -4.42 3.89
N ALA A 3 -13.13 -4.83 4.82
CA ALA A 3 -11.76 -4.32 4.92
C ALA A 3 -10.79 -5.26 4.20
N VAL A 4 -9.88 -4.70 3.40
CA VAL A 4 -8.86 -5.44 2.66
C VAL A 4 -7.49 -4.87 2.98
N LEU A 5 -6.58 -5.73 3.46
CA LEU A 5 -5.18 -5.37 3.69
C LEU A 5 -4.38 -5.55 2.39
N VAL A 6 -3.81 -4.46 1.91
CA VAL A 6 -2.89 -4.42 0.76
C VAL A 6 -1.45 -4.41 1.26
N ILE A 7 -0.63 -5.32 0.74
CA ILE A 7 0.81 -5.40 1.05
C ILE A 7 1.57 -5.22 -0.27
N ALA A 8 2.05 -4.01 -0.53
CA ALA A 8 2.60 -3.63 -1.84
C ALA A 8 3.60 -2.47 -1.76
N GLY A 9 4.34 -2.24 -2.84
CA GLY A 9 5.19 -1.06 -2.99
C GLY A 9 4.37 0.19 -3.31
N SER A 10 4.91 1.37 -3.02
CA SER A 10 4.33 2.64 -3.47
C SER A 10 4.62 2.87 -4.95
N ASP A 11 3.80 3.69 -5.59
CA ASP A 11 4.03 4.24 -6.92
C ASP A 11 3.67 5.73 -6.87
N SER A 12 4.66 6.59 -7.14
CA SER A 12 4.47 8.04 -7.07
C SER A 12 3.59 8.59 -8.21
N SER A 13 3.43 7.85 -9.32
CA SER A 13 2.53 8.22 -10.40
C SER A 13 1.05 7.96 -10.08
N GLY A 14 0.78 7.08 -9.12
CA GLY A 14 -0.57 6.57 -8.82
C GLY A 14 -1.15 5.63 -9.89
N GLY A 15 -0.35 5.22 -10.87
CA GLY A 15 -0.75 4.31 -11.94
C GLY A 15 -0.87 2.84 -11.50
N ALA A 16 -0.01 2.42 -10.57
CA ALA A 16 0.13 1.06 -10.05
C ALA A 16 0.36 1.05 -8.52
N GLY A 17 0.78 -0.11 -8.00
CA GLY A 17 1.16 -0.32 -6.61
C GLY A 17 0.03 -0.02 -5.61
N LEU A 18 0.44 0.19 -4.37
CA LEU A 18 -0.44 0.39 -3.22
C LEU A 18 -1.47 1.51 -3.44
N VAL A 19 -1.09 2.60 -4.12
CA VAL A 19 -2.00 3.73 -4.41
C VAL A 19 -3.13 3.29 -5.35
N ARG A 20 -2.82 2.49 -6.37
CA ARG A 20 -3.83 1.99 -7.32
C ARG A 20 -4.72 0.93 -6.70
N ASP A 21 -4.17 0.09 -5.81
CA ASP A 21 -4.94 -0.90 -5.06
C ASP A 21 -5.96 -0.22 -4.16
N VAL A 22 -5.55 0.77 -3.36
CA VAL A 22 -6.44 1.57 -2.51
C VAL A 22 -7.56 2.20 -3.34
N ARG A 23 -7.22 2.86 -4.45
CA ARG A 23 -8.22 3.50 -5.34
C ARG A 23 -9.22 2.51 -5.90
N THR A 24 -8.77 1.30 -6.24
CA THR A 24 -9.63 0.24 -6.76
C THR A 24 -10.58 -0.26 -5.68
N LEU A 25 -10.07 -0.55 -4.48
CA LEU A 25 -10.88 -0.98 -3.35
C LEU A 25 -11.91 0.06 -2.93
N THR A 26 -11.53 1.34 -2.89
CA THR A 26 -12.47 2.43 -2.63
C THR A 26 -13.60 2.48 -3.66
N ARG A 27 -13.30 2.29 -4.96
CA ARG A 27 -14.32 2.20 -6.01
C ARG A 27 -15.23 0.99 -5.88
N LEU A 28 -14.71 -0.11 -5.32
CA LEU A 28 -15.48 -1.32 -5.01
C LEU A 28 -16.22 -1.24 -3.66
N GLY A 29 -16.24 -0.07 -2.99
CA GLY A 29 -16.92 0.10 -1.71
C GLY A 29 -16.27 -0.65 -0.55
N SER A 30 -14.96 -0.94 -0.65
CA SER A 30 -14.18 -1.59 0.40
C SER A 30 -13.25 -0.60 1.10
N HIS A 31 -12.95 -0.84 2.37
CA HIS A 31 -11.96 -0.06 3.11
C HIS A 31 -10.58 -0.67 2.91
N ALA A 32 -9.61 0.11 2.43
CA ALA A 32 -8.24 -0.36 2.28
C ALA A 32 -7.43 -0.12 3.56
N LEU A 33 -6.76 -1.17 4.04
CA LEU A 33 -5.66 -1.11 5.00
C LEU A 33 -4.36 -1.34 4.23
N CYS A 34 -3.22 -0.85 4.74
CA CYS A 34 -1.99 -0.79 3.96
C CYS A 34 -0.77 -1.25 4.76
N ALA A 35 0.13 -1.98 4.10
CA ALA A 35 1.51 -2.19 4.51
C ALA A 35 2.44 -2.00 3.31
N VAL A 36 3.31 -0.99 3.38
CA VAL A 36 4.24 -0.62 2.31
C VAL A 36 5.46 -1.54 2.37
N THR A 37 5.81 -2.18 1.26
CA THR A 37 7.01 -3.05 1.14
C THR A 37 8.23 -2.32 0.59
N ALA A 38 8.01 -1.30 -0.24
CA ALA A 38 9.06 -0.42 -0.76
C ALA A 38 8.45 0.94 -1.12
N VAL A 39 9.22 2.00 -0.96
CA VAL A 39 8.88 3.32 -1.52
C VAL A 39 9.61 3.47 -2.85
N THR A 40 8.90 3.84 -3.90
CA THR A 40 9.49 4.09 -5.22
C THR A 40 9.35 5.55 -5.63
N ALA A 41 10.42 6.09 -6.23
CA ALA A 41 10.35 7.29 -7.05
C ALA A 41 10.06 6.85 -8.49
N GLN A 42 8.78 6.73 -8.82
CA GLN A 42 8.29 6.14 -10.06
C GLN A 42 7.37 7.11 -10.81
N SER A 43 7.51 7.18 -12.14
CA SER A 43 6.52 7.76 -13.05
C SER A 43 5.83 6.65 -13.86
N ASP A 44 4.92 7.03 -14.76
CA ASP A 44 4.32 6.12 -15.74
C ASP A 44 5.34 5.51 -16.74
N SER A 45 6.51 6.15 -16.88
CA SER A 45 7.51 5.82 -17.89
C SER A 45 8.76 5.14 -17.33
N GLU A 46 9.11 5.37 -16.06
CA GLU A 46 10.33 4.82 -15.45
C GLU A 46 10.28 4.72 -13.92
N VAL A 47 11.19 3.91 -13.37
CA VAL A 47 11.49 3.84 -11.92
C VAL A 47 12.88 4.41 -11.69
N ARG A 48 12.97 5.53 -10.96
CA ARG A 48 14.23 6.25 -10.70
C ARG A 48 14.93 5.76 -9.44
N ALA A 49 14.16 5.35 -8.44
CA ALA A 49 14.68 4.85 -7.18
C ALA A 49 13.71 3.87 -6.53
N VAL A 50 14.26 2.89 -5.84
CA VAL A 50 13.52 1.93 -5.00
C VAL A 50 14.18 1.92 -3.63
N HIS A 51 13.40 2.16 -2.60
CA HIS A 51 13.84 2.04 -1.22
C HIS A 51 13.02 0.96 -0.51
N PRO A 52 13.56 -0.27 -0.37
CA PRO A 52 12.89 -1.35 0.34
C PRO A 52 12.67 -1.01 1.81
N MET A 53 11.51 -1.34 2.36
CA MET A 53 11.26 -1.22 3.78
C MET A 53 11.97 -2.34 4.56
N PRO A 54 12.54 -2.07 5.74
CA PRO A 54 13.04 -3.11 6.62
C PRO A 54 11.92 -4.15 6.92
N PRO A 55 12.21 -5.46 6.88
CA PRO A 55 11.19 -6.50 7.12
C PRO A 55 10.42 -6.34 8.43
N ASP A 56 11.10 -5.90 9.50
CA ASP A 56 10.47 -5.66 10.80
C ASP A 56 9.47 -4.50 10.76
N LEU A 57 9.72 -3.49 9.93
CA LEU A 57 8.78 -2.41 9.73
C LEU A 57 7.56 -2.86 8.91
N VAL A 58 7.74 -3.75 7.93
CA VAL A 58 6.61 -4.37 7.21
C VAL A 58 5.76 -5.20 8.17
N ARG A 59 6.40 -6.00 9.04
CA ARG A 59 5.70 -6.76 10.10
C ARG A 59 4.93 -5.85 11.05
N ALA A 60 5.55 -4.74 11.48
CA ALA A 60 4.90 -3.76 12.36
C ALA A 60 3.67 -3.11 11.70
N GLN A 61 3.75 -2.76 10.40
CA GLN A 61 2.61 -2.23 9.64
C GLN A 61 1.46 -3.24 9.57
N ILE A 62 1.76 -4.51 9.28
CA ILE A 62 0.74 -5.58 9.23
C ILE A 62 0.08 -5.76 10.60
N ALA A 63 0.86 -5.80 11.68
CA ALA A 63 0.32 -5.89 13.04
C ALA A 63 -0.58 -4.69 13.38
N ALA A 64 -0.16 -3.47 13.02
CA ALA A 64 -0.97 -2.26 13.22
C ALA A 64 -2.28 -2.28 12.42
N ALA A 65 -2.25 -2.78 11.18
CA ALA A 65 -3.44 -2.96 10.36
C ALA A 65 -4.45 -3.91 11.03
N PHE A 66 -4.01 -5.06 11.52
CA PHE A 66 -4.88 -6.00 12.26
C PHE A 66 -5.41 -5.44 13.59
N ALA A 67 -4.66 -4.53 14.22
CA ALA A 67 -5.12 -3.86 15.44
C ALA A 67 -6.15 -2.74 15.19
N THR A 68 -6.43 -2.39 13.92
CA THR A 68 -7.35 -1.30 13.57
C THR A 68 -8.80 -1.73 13.80
N ARG A 69 -9.50 -1.05 14.72
CA ARG A 69 -10.86 -1.42 15.18
C ARG A 69 -11.99 -0.65 14.50
N ARG A 70 -11.69 0.29 13.60
CA ARG A 70 -12.68 1.12 12.89
C ARG A 70 -12.28 1.25 11.42
N VAL A 71 -13.13 0.75 10.54
CA VAL A 71 -13.05 0.79 9.06
C VAL A 71 -14.44 0.78 8.46
#